data_AF-A0A970ZHA7-F1
#
_entry.id   AF-A0A970ZHA7-F1
#
_cell.length_a   1.000
_cell.length_b   1.000
_cell.length_c   1.000
_cell.angle_alpha   90.00
_cell.angle_beta   90.00
_cell.angle_gamma   90.00
#
_symmetry.space_group_name_H-M   'P 1'
#
loop_
_entity.id
_entity.type
_entity.pdbx_description
1 polymer ?
#
loop_
_entity_poly.entity_id
_entity_poly.type
_entity_poly.pdbx_seq_one_letter_code
_entity_poly.pdbx_strand_id
1 'polypeptide(L)'
;MSTSGFHARPYLGWLVAGAVLIASFLGYRHLTGPAASESKRITVLDPRGQPSGVFGRRGAPDSHMMALYDPDTHPTVSRDELVPLRMAPRLDSLDNKTIYLVDTGFAGGKEFLEEMQAWFKRNMPYVKTVLRIKSGTPYSDSPELWAEIKKNADGVVFGVGG
;
A
#
# COMPACT_ATOMS: atom_id res chain seq x y z
N MET A 1 73.71 34.39 15.47
CA MET A 1 75.07 33.91 15.12
C MET A 1 74.93 32.47 14.65
N SER A 2 75.20 32.18 13.37
CA SER A 2 76.46 31.53 12.90
C SER A 2 76.56 30.09 13.43
N THR A 3 76.68 29.01 12.65
CA THR A 3 77.47 28.77 11.43
C THR A 3 77.11 27.41 10.78
N SER A 4 77.19 27.36 9.45
CA SER A 4 77.74 26.30 8.56
C SER A 4 77.56 24.80 8.85
N GLY A 5 77.13 24.06 7.83
CA GLY A 5 77.40 22.63 7.67
C GLY A 5 77.08 22.13 6.27
N PHE A 6 78.12 21.86 5.49
CA PHE A 6 78.14 21.54 4.06
C PHE A 6 77.51 20.19 3.66
N HIS A 7 76.80 20.21 2.52
CA HIS A 7 76.78 19.27 1.37
C HIS A 7 76.84 17.73 1.53
N ALA A 8 75.78 17.08 1.03
CA ALA A 8 75.88 15.91 0.13
C ALA A 8 74.78 15.99 -0.95
N ARG A 9 75.12 15.58 -2.18
CA ARG A 9 74.45 15.86 -3.47
C ARG A 9 73.22 14.96 -3.75
N PRO A 10 72.38 15.29 -4.77
CA PRO A 10 70.95 15.00 -4.78
C PRO A 10 70.57 13.73 -5.56
N TYR A 11 69.55 13.01 -5.07
CA TYR A 11 68.83 12.02 -5.85
C TYR A 11 67.52 12.63 -6.35
N LEU A 12 67.57 13.04 -7.61
CA LEU A 12 66.54 12.92 -8.64
C LEU A 12 65.08 12.81 -8.15
N GLY A 13 64.42 13.96 -8.02
CA GLY A 13 62.97 14.03 -8.07
C GLY A 13 62.50 14.15 -9.52
N TRP A 14 61.41 13.46 -9.89
CA TRP A 14 60.19 14.11 -10.36
C TRP A 14 59.07 13.11 -10.68
N LEU A 15 57.96 13.32 -9.97
CA LEU A 15 56.59 13.38 -10.46
C LEU A 15 55.93 12.12 -11.04
N VAL A 16 55.17 11.48 -10.16
CA VAL A 16 53.86 10.88 -10.43
C VAL A 16 52.99 11.87 -11.20
N ALA A 17 52.69 11.58 -12.46
CA ALA A 17 51.67 12.26 -13.24
C ALA A 17 50.98 11.27 -14.19
N GLY A 18 49.64 11.18 -14.09
CA GLY A 18 48.79 10.80 -15.23
C GLY A 18 48.15 9.42 -15.20
N ALA A 19 47.28 9.15 -14.22
CA ALA A 19 46.25 8.10 -14.36
C ALA A 19 44.90 8.78 -14.66
N VAL A 20 44.59 9.00 -15.94
CA VAL A 20 43.27 9.44 -16.41
C VAL A 20 42.93 8.72 -17.72
N LEU A 21 41.81 7.98 -17.68
CA LEU A 21 40.97 7.49 -18.79
C LEU A 21 41.48 6.34 -19.66
N ILE A 22 40.99 5.13 -19.37
CA ILE A 22 40.52 4.20 -20.42
C ILE A 22 39.12 3.70 -20.04
N ALA A 23 38.19 3.97 -20.93
CA ALA A 23 36.75 3.83 -20.78
C ALA A 23 36.29 2.37 -20.64
N SER A 24 35.43 2.11 -19.65
CA SER A 24 34.63 0.89 -19.55
C SER A 24 33.50 0.91 -20.59
N PHE A 25 33.84 0.67 -21.86
CA PHE A 25 32.88 0.30 -22.90
C PHE A 25 32.76 -1.23 -22.95
N LEU A 26 32.06 -1.82 -21.98
CA LEU A 26 31.54 -3.18 -22.13
C LEU A 26 30.22 -3.32 -21.37
N GLY A 27 29.13 -2.98 -22.07
CA GLY A 27 27.84 -3.67 -21.97
C GLY A 27 27.04 -3.49 -20.68
N TYR A 28 26.43 -2.32 -20.49
CA TYR A 28 25.14 -2.26 -19.78
C TYR A 28 24.09 -2.98 -20.66
N ARG A 29 23.92 -4.29 -20.48
CA ARG A 29 22.76 -5.01 -21.02
C ARG A 29 21.55 -4.50 -20.27
N HIS A 30 20.75 -3.69 -20.97
CA HIS A 30 19.39 -3.38 -20.59
C HIS A 30 18.68 -4.72 -20.32
N LEU A 31 18.27 -4.94 -19.06
CA LEU A 31 17.35 -6.02 -18.71
C LEU A 31 15.99 -5.67 -19.31
N THR A 32 15.85 -5.80 -20.62
CA THR A 32 14.54 -5.93 -21.26
C THR A 32 13.96 -7.22 -20.71
N GLY A 33 12.99 -7.09 -19.81
CA GLY A 33 12.14 -8.20 -19.40
C GLY A 33 11.55 -8.90 -20.63
N PRO A 34 11.14 -10.17 -20.49
CA PRO A 34 10.61 -10.93 -21.61
C PRO A 34 9.50 -10.13 -22.30
N ALA A 35 9.58 -10.09 -23.64
CA ALA A 35 8.61 -9.47 -24.52
C ALA A 35 7.19 -9.74 -24.01
N ALA A 36 6.38 -8.67 -23.96
CA ALA A 36 4.98 -8.74 -23.57
C ALA A 36 4.32 -9.97 -24.21
N SER A 37 3.89 -10.89 -23.34
CA SER A 37 2.97 -11.97 -23.67
C SER A 37 1.95 -11.46 -24.68
N GLU A 38 1.80 -12.17 -25.80
CA GLU A 38 0.83 -11.87 -26.84
C GLU A 38 -0.55 -11.66 -26.20
N SER A 39 -0.97 -10.40 -26.04
CA SER A 39 -2.18 -10.04 -25.29
C SER A 39 -3.39 -10.62 -26.02
N LYS A 40 -4.00 -11.64 -25.43
CA LYS A 40 -5.19 -12.30 -25.96
C LYS A 40 -6.31 -11.28 -26.09
N ARG A 41 -6.69 -10.95 -27.32
CA ARG A 41 -7.76 -9.99 -27.62
C ARG A 41 -9.08 -10.74 -27.71
N ILE A 42 -10.10 -10.29 -26.99
CA ILE A 42 -11.48 -10.78 -27.15
C ILE A 42 -12.33 -9.74 -27.86
N THR A 43 -13.18 -10.18 -28.78
CA THR A 43 -14.21 -9.33 -29.41
C THR A 43 -15.55 -9.69 -28.79
N VAL A 44 -16.18 -8.74 -28.10
CA VAL A 44 -17.53 -8.94 -27.56
C VAL A 44 -18.54 -8.59 -28.65
N LEU A 45 -19.59 -9.39 -28.77
CA LEU A 45 -20.69 -9.16 -29.72
C LEU A 45 -21.93 -8.68 -28.96
N ASP A 46 -22.72 -7.80 -29.59
CA ASP A 46 -24.05 -7.42 -29.11
C ASP A 46 -25.06 -8.58 -29.31
N PRO A 47 -26.27 -8.50 -28.74
CA PRO A 47 -27.30 -9.54 -28.92
C PRO A 47 -27.74 -9.78 -30.38
N ARG A 48 -27.37 -8.88 -31.30
CA ARG A 48 -27.62 -8.98 -32.75
C ARG A 48 -26.38 -9.49 -33.50
N GLY A 49 -25.31 -9.87 -32.79
CA GLY A 49 -24.07 -10.41 -33.33
C GLY A 49 -23.07 -9.37 -33.85
N GLN A 50 -23.28 -8.07 -33.61
CA GLN A 50 -22.36 -7.02 -34.06
C GLN A 50 -21.23 -6.77 -33.05
N PRO A 51 -19.99 -6.47 -33.49
CA PRO A 51 -18.89 -6.23 -32.58
C PRO A 51 -19.14 -4.97 -31.73
N SER A 52 -19.24 -5.15 -30.41
CA SER A 52 -19.42 -4.06 -29.45
C SER A 52 -18.10 -3.48 -28.94
N GLY A 53 -16.99 -4.19 -29.16
CA GLY A 53 -15.63 -3.70 -28.84
C GLY A 53 -14.58 -4.81 -28.82
N VAL A 54 -13.31 -4.40 -28.82
CA VAL A 54 -12.14 -5.29 -28.65
C VAL A 54 -11.52 -5.01 -27.27
N PHE A 55 -11.47 -6.04 -26.43
CA PHE A 55 -10.98 -5.99 -25.05
C PHE A 55 -9.68 -6.80 -24.91
N GLY A 56 -8.88 -6.51 -23.88
CA GLY A 56 -7.56 -7.09 -23.62
C GLY A 56 -6.37 -6.16 -23.92
N ARG A 57 -6.58 -4.84 -24.04
CA ARG A 57 -5.47 -3.87 -24.19
C ARG A 57 -4.94 -3.48 -22.82
N ARG A 58 -3.63 -3.49 -22.60
CA ARG A 58 -3.04 -2.66 -21.54
C ARG A 58 -3.42 -1.21 -21.85
N GLY A 59 -3.91 -0.46 -20.85
CA GLY A 59 -4.14 0.97 -21.00
C GLY A 59 -2.87 1.67 -21.50
N ALA A 60 -3.00 2.56 -22.46
CA ALA A 60 -1.93 3.49 -22.80
C ALA A 60 -1.59 4.37 -21.57
N PRO A 61 -0.39 4.95 -21.46
CA PRO A 61 0.03 5.72 -20.28
C PRO A 61 -0.89 6.89 -19.90
N ASP A 62 -1.70 7.37 -20.84
CA ASP A 62 -2.70 8.44 -20.71
C ASP A 62 -4.14 7.91 -20.47
N SER A 63 -4.31 6.60 -20.28
CA SER A 63 -5.61 6.00 -20.04
C SER A 63 -6.22 6.47 -18.72
N HIS A 64 -7.54 6.62 -18.71
CA HIS A 64 -8.31 6.91 -17.50
C HIS A 64 -8.01 5.86 -16.42
N MET A 65 -7.68 6.32 -15.21
CA MET A 65 -7.15 5.49 -14.10
C MET A 65 -8.04 4.30 -13.71
N MET A 66 -9.35 4.39 -13.97
CA MET A 66 -10.34 3.33 -13.65
C MET A 66 -10.72 2.46 -14.85
N ALA A 67 -10.06 2.60 -16.00
CA ALA A 67 -10.43 1.84 -17.17
C ALA A 67 -9.82 0.42 -17.13
N LEU A 68 -10.64 -0.56 -16.76
CA LEU A 68 -10.29 -1.98 -16.79
C LEU A 68 -10.49 -2.52 -18.21
N TYR A 69 -9.44 -2.42 -19.02
CA TYR A 69 -9.46 -2.89 -20.41
C TYR A 69 -9.14 -4.36 -20.59
N ASP A 70 -8.73 -5.05 -19.51
CA ASP A 70 -8.43 -6.47 -19.51
C ASP A 70 -9.53 -7.25 -18.77
N PRO A 71 -10.40 -7.99 -19.50
CA PRO A 71 -11.46 -8.77 -18.90
C PRO A 71 -10.92 -9.90 -18.03
N ASP A 72 -9.68 -10.35 -18.22
CA ASP A 72 -9.06 -11.43 -17.41
C ASP A 72 -8.61 -10.91 -16.03
N THR A 73 -8.56 -9.59 -15.83
CA THR A 73 -8.21 -8.98 -14.52
C THR A 73 -9.42 -8.77 -13.61
N HIS A 74 -10.62 -9.15 -14.05
CA HIS A 74 -11.76 -9.19 -13.14
C HIS A 74 -11.52 -10.24 -12.04
N PRO A 75 -11.97 -10.01 -10.79
CA PRO A 75 -11.90 -11.04 -9.77
C PRO A 75 -12.76 -12.24 -10.21
N THR A 76 -12.12 -13.33 -10.65
CA THR A 76 -12.78 -14.60 -11.00
C THR A 76 -13.07 -15.46 -9.78
N VAL A 77 -12.54 -15.06 -8.61
CA VAL A 77 -12.76 -15.73 -7.33
C VAL A 77 -14.25 -15.86 -7.04
N SER A 78 -14.68 -17.09 -6.82
CA SER A 78 -16.08 -17.40 -6.56
C SER A 78 -16.52 -16.86 -5.19
N ARG A 79 -17.82 -16.64 -5.01
CA ARG A 79 -18.37 -16.21 -3.70
C ARG A 79 -18.06 -17.18 -2.56
N ASP A 80 -17.81 -18.44 -2.88
CA ASP A 80 -17.46 -19.50 -1.93
C ASP A 80 -15.97 -19.44 -1.56
N GLU A 81 -15.11 -19.08 -2.50
CA GLU A 81 -13.68 -18.82 -2.24
C GLU A 81 -13.46 -17.53 -1.44
N LEU A 82 -14.38 -16.56 -1.52
CA LEU A 82 -14.35 -15.32 -0.74
C LEU A 82 -14.89 -15.48 0.69
N VAL A 83 -15.33 -16.68 1.11
CA VAL A 83 -15.83 -16.94 2.48
C VAL A 83 -14.85 -16.47 3.57
N PRO A 84 -13.53 -16.68 3.47
CA PRO A 84 -12.56 -16.19 4.47
C PRO A 84 -12.46 -14.66 4.52
N LEU A 85 -12.88 -13.96 3.46
CA LEU A 85 -12.83 -12.50 3.35
C LEU A 85 -14.17 -11.83 3.70
N ARG A 86 -15.16 -12.60 4.16
CA ARG A 86 -16.45 -12.04 4.56
C ARG A 86 -16.28 -11.17 5.80
N MET A 87 -17.03 -10.07 5.81
CA MET A 87 -17.19 -9.27 7.03
C MET A 87 -17.80 -10.12 8.15
N ALA A 88 -17.59 -9.69 9.40
CA ALA A 88 -18.19 -10.34 10.55
C ALA A 88 -19.72 -10.50 10.36
N PRO A 89 -20.31 -11.61 10.84
CA PRO A 89 -21.76 -11.79 10.81
C PRO A 89 -22.48 -10.58 11.43
N ARG A 90 -23.59 -10.19 10.83
CA ARG A 90 -24.39 -9.08 11.34
C ARG A 90 -25.00 -9.48 12.70
N LEU A 91 -24.91 -8.58 13.67
CA LEU A 91 -25.59 -8.72 14.94
C LEU A 91 -27.10 -8.47 14.76
N ASP A 92 -27.93 -9.26 15.43
CA ASP A 92 -29.39 -9.06 15.43
C ASP A 92 -29.82 -7.82 16.23
N SER A 93 -29.07 -7.49 17.29
CA SER A 93 -29.26 -6.30 18.13
C SER A 93 -27.91 -5.86 18.75
N LEU A 94 -27.84 -4.57 19.12
CA LEU A 94 -26.72 -4.00 19.87
C LEU A 94 -26.88 -4.12 21.39
N ASP A 95 -28.03 -4.62 21.88
CA ASP A 95 -28.33 -4.68 23.30
C ASP A 95 -27.30 -5.51 24.07
N ASN A 96 -26.71 -4.89 25.11
CA ASN A 96 -25.67 -5.47 25.96
C ASN A 96 -24.43 -5.96 25.20
N LYS A 97 -24.21 -5.46 23.96
CA LYS A 97 -23.03 -5.77 23.14
C LYS A 97 -21.89 -4.81 23.41
N THR A 98 -20.67 -5.27 23.12
CA THR A 98 -19.44 -4.49 23.20
C THR A 98 -19.01 -4.07 21.80
N ILE A 99 -19.17 -2.79 21.49
CA ILE A 99 -18.80 -2.18 20.21
C ILE A 99 -17.50 -1.41 20.36
N TYR A 100 -16.49 -1.84 19.62
CA TYR A 100 -15.21 -1.16 19.56
C TYR A 100 -15.26 -0.02 18.53
N LEU A 101 -14.86 1.16 18.96
CA LEU A 101 -14.69 2.34 18.11
C LEU A 101 -13.19 2.49 17.89
N VAL A 102 -12.71 2.25 16.68
CA VAL A 102 -11.28 2.20 16.39
C VAL A 102 -10.90 3.36 15.48
N ASP A 103 -10.21 4.34 16.03
CA ASP A 103 -9.56 5.37 15.22
C ASP A 103 -8.34 4.76 14.55
N THR A 104 -8.29 4.84 13.22
CA THR A 104 -7.18 4.30 12.43
C THR A 104 -6.08 5.33 12.15
N GLY A 105 -6.27 6.59 12.55
CA GLY A 105 -5.28 7.66 12.40
C GLY A 105 -5.48 8.57 11.20
N PHE A 106 -6.65 8.54 10.57
CA PHE A 106 -7.05 9.56 9.60
C PHE A 106 -7.53 10.82 10.33
N ALA A 107 -7.29 11.99 9.72
CA ALA A 107 -7.73 13.26 10.28
C ALA A 107 -9.24 13.26 10.54
N GLY A 108 -9.65 13.78 11.71
CA GLY A 108 -11.04 13.87 12.13
C GLY A 108 -11.67 12.57 12.63
N GLY A 109 -11.01 11.41 12.46
CA GLY A 109 -11.54 10.11 12.84
C GLY A 109 -11.76 9.99 14.36
N LYS A 110 -10.80 10.47 15.14
CA LYS A 110 -10.87 10.42 16.61
C LYS A 110 -12.05 11.23 17.14
N GLU A 111 -12.16 12.49 16.74
CA GLU A 111 -13.18 13.43 17.23
C GLU A 111 -14.59 12.92 16.90
N PHE A 112 -14.77 12.38 15.69
CA PHE A 112 -16.02 11.76 15.29
C PHE A 112 -16.39 10.55 16.17
N LEU A 113 -15.42 9.68 16.46
CA LEU A 113 -15.66 8.49 17.29
C LEU A 113 -15.91 8.84 18.76
N GLU A 114 -15.30 9.92 19.27
CA GLU A 114 -15.60 10.45 20.61
C GLU A 114 -17.05 10.96 20.70
N GLU A 115 -17.53 11.70 19.70
CA GLU A 115 -18.92 12.14 19.63
C GLU A 115 -19.90 10.97 19.47
N MET A 116 -19.53 9.97 18.67
CA MET A 116 -20.30 8.74 18.55
C MET A 116 -20.39 8.01 19.89
N GLN A 117 -19.27 7.88 20.62
CA GLN A 117 -19.26 7.28 21.95
C GLN A 117 -20.18 8.04 22.91
N ALA A 118 -20.13 9.37 22.88
CA ALA A 118 -20.99 10.22 23.69
C ALA A 118 -22.47 10.05 23.32
N TRP A 119 -22.79 9.88 22.04
CA TRP A 119 -24.14 9.60 21.58
C TRP A 119 -24.65 8.23 22.08
N PHE A 120 -23.84 7.17 22.00
CA PHE A 120 -24.21 5.85 22.54
C PHE A 120 -24.50 5.92 24.03
N LYS A 121 -23.66 6.62 24.80
CA LYS A 121 -23.87 6.82 26.24
C LYS A 121 -25.20 7.50 26.56
N ARG A 122 -25.65 8.45 25.74
CA ARG A 122 -26.91 9.20 25.96
C ARG A 122 -28.14 8.44 25.46
N ASN A 123 -28.06 7.78 24.32
CA ASN A 123 -29.22 7.25 23.61
C ASN A 123 -29.37 5.73 23.67
N MET A 124 -28.26 5.01 23.91
CA MET A 124 -28.20 3.56 23.96
C MET A 124 -27.26 3.08 25.09
N PRO A 125 -27.56 3.42 26.36
CA PRO A 125 -26.64 3.17 27.49
C PRO A 125 -26.38 1.69 27.79
N TYR A 126 -27.21 0.79 27.25
CA TYR A 126 -27.02 -0.65 27.33
C TYR A 126 -25.97 -1.18 26.33
N VAL A 127 -25.53 -0.37 25.36
CA VAL A 127 -24.42 -0.70 24.46
C VAL A 127 -23.11 -0.28 25.13
N LYS A 128 -22.19 -1.23 25.28
CA LYS A 128 -20.86 -0.95 25.81
C LYS A 128 -19.96 -0.49 24.67
N THR A 129 -19.44 0.72 24.74
CA THR A 129 -18.51 1.25 23.72
C THR A 129 -17.09 1.32 24.25
N VAL A 130 -16.11 0.88 23.47
CA VAL A 130 -14.68 0.95 23.80
C VAL A 130 -13.95 1.72 22.71
N LEU A 131 -13.43 2.90 23.01
CA LEU A 131 -12.64 3.70 22.06
C LEU A 131 -11.17 3.26 22.11
N ARG A 132 -10.60 2.94 20.94
CA ARG A 132 -9.19 2.60 20.75
C ARG A 132 -8.59 3.48 19.66
N ILE A 133 -7.40 3.98 19.92
CA ILE A 133 -6.60 4.70 18.93
C ILE A 133 -5.49 3.76 18.47
N LYS A 134 -5.47 3.47 17.18
CA LYS A 134 -4.46 2.62 16.57
C LYS A 134 -3.10 3.33 16.58
N SER A 135 -2.04 2.59 16.91
CA SER A 135 -0.68 3.11 16.85
C SER A 135 -0.13 3.11 15.42
N GLY A 136 0.83 4.00 15.16
CA GLY A 136 1.47 4.10 13.84
C GLY A 136 0.65 4.88 12.82
N THR A 137 0.83 4.55 11.54
CA THR A 137 0.10 5.18 10.43
C THR A 137 -1.21 4.42 10.16
N PRO A 138 -2.16 4.99 9.39
CA PRO A 138 -3.36 4.25 8.98
C PRO A 138 -3.07 2.91 8.30
N TYR A 139 -1.94 2.81 7.62
CA TYR A 139 -1.52 1.63 6.87
C TYR A 139 -0.65 0.65 7.67
N SER A 140 -0.21 1.04 8.87
CA SER A 140 0.59 0.17 9.73
C SER A 140 -0.28 -0.96 10.29
N ASP A 141 0.27 -2.17 10.41
CA ASP A 141 -0.46 -3.26 11.07
C ASP A 141 -0.53 -3.07 12.59
N SER A 142 -1.49 -3.71 13.26
CA SER A 142 -1.71 -3.60 14.71
C SER A 142 -2.15 -4.93 15.31
N PRO A 143 -1.26 -5.95 15.31
CA PRO A 143 -1.62 -7.32 15.67
C PRO A 143 -2.17 -7.47 17.09
N GLU A 144 -1.65 -6.69 18.04
CA GLU A 144 -2.11 -6.70 19.44
C GLU A 144 -3.55 -6.16 19.56
N LEU A 145 -3.86 -5.07 18.85
CA LEU A 145 -5.21 -4.50 18.80
C LEU A 145 -6.19 -5.47 18.14
N TRP A 146 -5.79 -6.15 17.07
CA TRP A 146 -6.61 -7.16 16.40
C TRP A 146 -6.92 -8.35 17.29
N ALA A 147 -5.93 -8.82 18.06
CA ALA A 147 -6.12 -9.90 19.03
C ALA A 147 -7.08 -9.48 20.16
N GLU A 148 -6.98 -8.24 20.66
CA GLU A 148 -7.89 -7.70 21.65
C GLU A 148 -9.33 -7.65 21.11
N ILE A 149 -9.53 -7.03 19.95
CA ILE A 149 -10.84 -6.87 19.32
C ILE A 149 -11.48 -8.23 19.07
N LYS A 150 -10.73 -9.18 18.52
CA LYS A 150 -11.25 -10.54 18.26
C LYS A 150 -11.72 -11.26 19.51
N LYS A 151 -11.13 -10.96 20.67
CA LYS A 151 -11.48 -11.58 21.95
C LYS A 151 -12.67 -10.92 22.62
N ASN A 152 -12.78 -9.59 22.53
CA ASN A 152 -13.66 -8.82 23.41
C ASN A 152 -14.82 -8.11 22.68
N ALA A 153 -14.73 -7.93 21.37
CA ALA A 153 -15.70 -7.15 20.60
C ALA A 153 -16.80 -8.03 20.01
N ASP A 154 -18.04 -7.58 20.10
CA ASP A 154 -19.16 -8.11 19.32
C ASP A 154 -19.24 -7.42 17.95
N GLY A 155 -18.75 -6.17 17.85
CA GLY A 155 -18.72 -5.39 16.62
C GLY A 155 -17.68 -4.28 16.67
N VAL A 156 -17.33 -3.74 15.49
CA VAL A 156 -16.30 -2.71 15.33
C VAL A 156 -16.77 -1.63 14.36
N VAL A 157 -16.46 -0.38 14.69
CA VAL A 157 -16.55 0.78 13.80
C VAL A 157 -15.15 1.32 13.58
N PHE A 158 -14.70 1.41 12.33
CA PHE A 158 -13.41 1.99 11.97
C PHE A 158 -13.56 3.44 11.52
N GLY A 159 -12.84 4.36 12.16
CA GLY A 159 -12.69 5.73 11.70
C GLY A 159 -11.63 5.79 10.61
N VAL A 160 -12.05 5.77 9.34
CA VAL A 160 -11.18 5.77 8.15
C VAL A 160 -11.08 7.13 7.45
N GLY A 161 -11.56 8.19 8.11
CA GLY A 161 -11.59 9.57 7.58
C GLY A 161 -12.73 10.36 8.19
N GLY A 162 -12.55 11.68 8.30
CA GLY A 162 -13.54 12.67 8.74
C GLY A 162 -13.67 13.82 7.76
#